data_AF-A0A0P1AHW9-F1
#
_entry.id   AF-A0A0P1AHW9-F1
#
_cell.length_a   1.000
_cell.length_b   1.000
_cell.length_c   1.000
_cell.angle_alpha   90.00
_cell.angle_beta   90.00
_cell.angle_gamma   90.00
#
_symmetry.space_group_name_H-M   'P 1'
#
loop_
_entity.id
_entity.type
_entity.pdbx_description
1 polymer ?
#
loop_
_entity_poly.entity_id
_entity_poly.type
_entity_poly.pdbx_seq_one_letter_code
_entity_poly.pdbx_strand_id
1 'polypeptide(L)'
;MKHLSEGERHDDTVDRCGDLMRKQQSLSTKARSLDVNHRSSRRSMNFVEGVIAASEQVGAESKNNSRHDNILSNYKRRTPEELAEYSRLCEQRIANTRGKDLQDRQYALALERERQARSRAASEAAPAQAVQRLRKRREKLRRAAEAELEALVVQQESSLEAMNIVRMLSPRFLERAQFTPSIARYSAEDERIKCLLSSRNEGSYY
;
A
#
# COMPACT_ATOMS: atom_id res chain seq x y z
N MET A 1 -15.40 1.00 -50.22
CA MET A 1 -15.47 0.00 -49.13
C MET A 1 -14.89 0.66 -47.89
N LYS A 2 -15.75 1.07 -46.94
CA LYS A 2 -15.36 1.80 -45.72
C LYS A 2 -14.93 0.79 -44.65
N HIS A 3 -13.73 0.91 -44.10
CA HIS A 3 -13.42 0.40 -42.76
C HIS A 3 -12.60 1.46 -42.00
N LEU A 4 -13.34 2.21 -41.18
CA LEU A 4 -12.82 3.01 -40.08
C LEU A 4 -12.47 2.06 -38.94
N SER A 5 -11.29 2.20 -38.33
CA SER A 5 -11.03 1.68 -36.98
C SER A 5 -10.20 2.69 -36.22
N GLU A 6 -10.87 3.80 -35.89
CA GLU A 6 -10.51 4.67 -34.76
C GLU A 6 -10.78 3.93 -33.44
N GLY A 7 -9.98 4.23 -32.41
CA GLY A 7 -10.37 4.01 -31.02
C GLY A 7 -9.75 2.78 -30.37
N GLU A 8 -8.60 2.97 -29.73
CA GLU A 8 -8.19 2.16 -28.59
C GLU A 8 -9.28 2.31 -27.52
N ARG A 9 -10.06 1.25 -27.31
CA ARG A 9 -11.29 1.29 -26.54
C ARG A 9 -10.96 1.34 -25.06
N HIS A 10 -11.72 2.13 -24.29
CA HIS A 10 -11.59 2.25 -22.84
C HIS A 10 -11.61 0.89 -22.11
N ASP A 11 -12.21 -0.13 -22.73
CA ASP A 11 -12.32 -1.50 -22.22
C ASP A 11 -10.95 -2.17 -22.00
N ASP A 12 -9.98 -1.94 -22.90
CA ASP A 12 -8.65 -2.57 -22.84
C ASP A 12 -7.84 -2.11 -21.61
N THR A 13 -8.14 -0.91 -21.09
CA THR A 13 -7.50 -0.37 -19.88
C THR A 13 -8.06 -0.96 -18.59
N VAL A 14 -9.34 -1.32 -18.59
CA VAL A 14 -10.02 -1.95 -17.44
C VAL A 14 -9.55 -3.39 -17.29
N ASP A 15 -9.39 -4.11 -18.40
CA ASP A 15 -8.91 -5.50 -18.40
C ASP A 15 -7.48 -5.62 -17.88
N ARG A 16 -6.59 -4.69 -18.29
CA ARG A 16 -5.21 -4.61 -17.76
C ARG A 16 -5.16 -4.34 -16.26
N CYS A 17 -6.07 -3.51 -15.75
CA CYS A 17 -6.17 -3.20 -14.33
C CYS A 17 -6.69 -4.42 -13.53
N GLY A 18 -7.67 -5.14 -14.08
CA GLY A 18 -8.17 -6.40 -13.53
C GLY A 18 -7.09 -7.47 -13.43
N ASP A 19 -6.25 -7.59 -14.46
CA ASP A 19 -5.13 -8.54 -14.48
C ASP A 19 -4.03 -8.22 -13.46
N LEU A 20 -3.72 -6.94 -13.26
CA LEU A 20 -2.76 -6.50 -12.24
C LEU A 20 -3.27 -6.79 -10.82
N MET A 21 -4.57 -6.57 -10.56
CA MET A 21 -5.18 -6.89 -9.26
C MET A 21 -5.21 -8.40 -9.00
N ARG A 22 -5.51 -9.23 -10.01
CA ARG A 22 -5.43 -10.70 -9.92
C ARG A 22 -4.00 -11.18 -9.64
N LYS A 23 -2.98 -10.56 -10.27
CA LYS A 23 -1.57 -10.85 -10.00
C LYS A 23 -1.14 -10.44 -8.58
N GLN A 24 -1.59 -9.30 -8.04
CA GLN A 24 -1.28 -8.94 -6.65
C GLN A 24 -1.94 -9.89 -5.63
N GLN A 25 -3.18 -10.33 -5.88
CA GLN A 25 -3.85 -11.30 -5.01
C GLN A 25 -3.13 -12.65 -4.99
N SER A 26 -2.62 -13.14 -6.13
CA SER A 26 -1.88 -14.41 -6.18
C SER A 26 -0.49 -14.34 -5.54
N LEU A 27 0.14 -13.17 -5.49
CA LEU A 27 1.38 -12.94 -4.74
C LEU A 27 1.13 -12.87 -3.22
N SER A 28 0.02 -12.25 -2.79
CA SER A 28 -0.34 -12.18 -1.36
C SER A 28 -0.70 -13.54 -0.76
N THR A 29 -1.38 -14.42 -1.50
CA THR A 29 -1.68 -15.78 -1.03
C THR A 29 -0.43 -16.66 -1.00
N LYS A 30 0.53 -16.47 -1.91
CA LYS A 30 1.86 -17.12 -1.85
C LYS A 30 2.70 -16.63 -0.66
N ALA A 31 2.61 -15.35 -0.29
CA ALA A 31 3.28 -14.83 0.92
C ALA A 31 2.68 -15.41 2.21
N ARG A 32 1.34 -15.56 2.28
CA ARG A 32 0.66 -16.17 3.45
C ARG A 32 0.96 -17.66 3.65
N SER A 33 1.38 -18.39 2.62
CA SER A 33 1.74 -19.82 2.76
C SER A 33 3.15 -20.04 3.33
N LEU A 34 4.00 -19.01 3.41
CA LEU A 34 5.36 -19.12 3.96
C LEU A 34 5.44 -18.76 5.45
N ASP A 35 4.44 -18.07 6.00
CA ASP A 35 4.46 -17.60 7.40
C ASP A 35 3.87 -18.59 8.44
N VAL A 36 3.43 -19.79 8.02
CA VAL A 36 2.83 -20.78 8.95
C VAL A 36 3.89 -21.60 9.72
N ASN A 37 5.18 -21.52 9.37
CA ASN A 37 6.21 -22.41 9.95
C ASN A 37 7.19 -21.78 10.95
N HIS A 38 6.97 -20.56 11.45
CA HIS A 38 7.90 -19.90 12.40
C HIS A 38 7.23 -19.40 13.70
N ARG A 39 6.50 -20.27 14.39
CA ARG A 39 6.16 -20.04 15.82
C ARG A 39 6.47 -21.27 16.67
N SER A 40 7.74 -21.46 16.99
CA SER A 40 8.13 -22.06 18.27
C SER A 40 9.56 -21.65 18.61
N SER A 41 9.77 -21.36 19.90
CA SER A 41 11.05 -21.03 20.53
C SER A 41 11.51 -19.59 20.40
N ARG A 42 11.14 -18.78 21.41
CA ARG A 42 12.07 -17.92 22.14
C ARG A 42 11.42 -17.48 23.47
N ARG A 43 11.86 -18.16 24.54
CA ARG A 43 11.77 -17.65 25.92
C ARG A 43 12.62 -16.37 25.99
N SER A 44 12.02 -15.24 26.30
CA SER A 44 12.72 -14.00 26.62
C SER A 44 12.68 -13.81 28.13
N MET A 45 13.86 -13.80 28.75
CA MET A 45 14.07 -13.36 30.13
C MET A 45 13.82 -11.85 30.19
N ASN A 46 12.96 -11.40 31.09
CA ASN A 46 12.78 -9.99 31.38
C ASN A 46 13.90 -9.55 32.32
N PHE A 47 14.81 -8.70 31.83
CA PHE A 47 15.67 -7.85 32.63
C PHE A 47 15.01 -6.47 32.64
N VAL A 48 14.59 -5.97 33.80
CA VAL A 48 14.13 -4.58 33.95
C VAL A 48 14.95 -3.95 35.05
N GLU A 49 15.81 -3.03 34.64
CA GLU A 49 16.54 -2.08 35.45
C GLU A 49 15.72 -0.78 35.47
N GLY A 50 15.43 -0.26 36.66
CA GLY A 50 14.56 0.89 36.84
C GLY A 50 14.61 1.40 38.28
N VAL A 51 15.65 2.17 38.58
CA VAL A 51 15.82 2.97 39.79
C VAL A 51 14.98 4.25 39.67
N ILE A 52 13.99 4.46 40.54
CA ILE A 52 13.65 5.78 41.12
C ILE A 52 13.10 5.56 42.55
N ALA A 53 13.69 6.27 43.50
CA ALA A 53 13.39 6.26 44.92
C ALA A 53 12.27 7.25 45.29
N ALA A 54 11.45 6.90 46.29
CA ALA A 54 10.96 7.82 47.32
C ALA A 54 10.35 7.02 48.49
N SER A 55 10.74 7.41 49.70
CA SER A 55 10.43 6.82 51.00
C SER A 55 8.94 6.81 51.35
N GLU A 56 8.50 5.77 52.07
CA GLU A 56 7.97 5.92 53.43
C GLU A 56 7.83 4.56 54.12
N GLN A 57 8.30 4.50 55.36
CA GLN A 57 8.28 3.36 56.25
C GLN A 57 6.89 3.20 56.87
N VAL A 58 6.28 2.03 56.78
CA VAL A 58 5.47 1.48 57.88
C VAL A 58 5.69 -0.04 57.90
N GLY A 59 6.21 -0.53 59.02
CA GLY A 59 6.57 -1.92 59.21
C GLY A 59 5.37 -2.86 59.26
N ALA A 60 5.60 -4.09 58.80
CA ALA A 60 4.95 -5.27 59.33
C ALA A 60 5.89 -6.46 59.11
N GLU A 61 6.51 -6.89 60.21
CA GLU A 61 7.08 -8.22 60.33
C GLU A 61 6.02 -9.27 59.95
N SER A 62 6.36 -10.26 59.12
CA SER A 62 5.94 -11.66 59.35
C SER A 62 6.50 -12.60 58.30
N LYS A 63 7.44 -13.44 58.75
CA LYS A 63 7.60 -14.86 58.41
C LYS A 63 7.77 -15.24 56.93
N ASN A 64 9.05 -15.45 56.60
CA ASN A 64 9.49 -16.51 55.71
C ASN A 64 8.85 -17.86 56.07
N ASN A 65 8.69 -18.70 55.03
CA ASN A 65 8.34 -20.13 55.04
C ASN A 65 6.85 -20.48 54.89
N SER A 66 6.41 -20.59 53.63
CA SER A 66 5.44 -21.61 53.19
C SER A 66 5.34 -21.59 51.66
N ARG A 67 6.34 -22.13 50.97
CA ARG A 67 6.27 -22.32 49.50
C ARG A 67 6.45 -23.78 49.06
N HIS A 68 6.59 -24.73 49.99
CA HIS A 68 6.85 -26.12 49.64
C HIS A 68 5.80 -27.17 50.05
N ASP A 69 4.72 -26.80 50.75
CA ASP A 69 3.75 -27.80 51.23
C ASP A 69 2.52 -28.03 50.34
N ASN A 70 2.38 -27.29 49.23
CA ASN A 70 1.15 -27.33 48.40
C ASN A 70 1.21 -28.23 47.16
N ILE A 71 2.29 -28.99 46.94
CA ILE A 71 2.40 -29.86 45.76
C ILE A 71 1.73 -31.23 46.00
N LEU A 72 1.59 -31.66 47.26
CA LEU A 72 1.05 -32.98 47.60
C LEU A 72 -0.46 -32.98 47.96
N SER A 73 -1.11 -31.82 48.10
CA SER A 73 -2.52 -31.73 48.48
C SER A 73 -3.51 -32.02 47.33
N ASN A 74 -3.02 -32.16 46.09
CA ASN A 74 -3.84 -32.42 44.91
C ASN A 74 -4.17 -33.90 44.66
N TYR A 75 -3.64 -34.82 45.48
CA TYR A 75 -3.91 -36.27 45.36
C TYR A 75 -5.02 -36.80 46.28
N LYS A 76 -5.90 -35.93 46.80
CA LYS A 76 -7.17 -36.40 47.36
C LYS A 76 -8.00 -36.98 46.22
N ARG A 77 -8.42 -38.25 46.33
CA ARG A 77 -9.35 -38.89 45.39
C ARG A 77 -10.61 -38.03 45.35
N ARG A 78 -10.77 -37.24 44.28
CA ARG A 78 -11.98 -36.45 44.04
C ARG A 78 -13.16 -37.38 43.92
N THR A 79 -14.29 -36.99 44.49
CA THR A 79 -15.52 -37.76 44.31
C THR A 79 -15.91 -37.72 42.82
N PRO A 80 -16.63 -38.73 42.31
CA PRO A 80 -17.10 -38.71 40.92
C PRO A 80 -17.95 -37.47 40.61
N GLU A 81 -18.65 -36.93 41.60
CA GLU A 81 -19.43 -35.69 41.50
C GLU A 81 -18.54 -34.44 41.32
N GLU A 82 -17.48 -34.31 42.11
CA GLU A 82 -16.50 -33.22 41.97
C GLU A 82 -15.78 -33.24 40.60
N LEU A 83 -15.52 -34.44 40.06
CA LEU A 83 -14.96 -34.60 38.72
C LEU A 83 -15.94 -34.13 37.62
N ALA A 84 -17.23 -34.44 37.78
CA ALA A 84 -18.27 -34.01 36.85
C ALA A 84 -18.44 -32.48 36.88
N GLU A 85 -18.43 -31.85 38.05
CA GLU A 85 -18.48 -30.38 38.19
C GLU A 85 -17.25 -29.71 37.58
N TYR A 86 -16.06 -30.27 37.82
CA TYR A 86 -14.83 -29.77 37.22
C TYR A 86 -14.85 -29.86 35.69
N SER A 87 -15.40 -30.94 35.12
CA SER A 87 -15.58 -31.08 33.67
C SER A 87 -16.50 -29.99 33.14
N ARG A 88 -17.66 -29.78 33.78
CA ARG A 88 -18.63 -28.73 33.38
C ARG A 88 -18.01 -27.33 33.41
N LEU A 89 -17.26 -26.99 34.46
CA LEU A 89 -16.56 -25.71 34.56
C LEU A 89 -15.47 -25.55 33.48
N CYS A 90 -14.75 -26.62 33.17
CA CYS A 90 -13.78 -26.63 32.07
C CYS A 90 -14.47 -26.41 30.71
N GLU A 91 -15.57 -27.11 30.45
CA GLU A 91 -16.36 -26.97 29.23
C GLU A 91 -16.92 -25.56 29.08
N GLN A 92 -17.47 -24.98 30.14
CA GLN A 92 -17.95 -23.60 30.16
C GLN A 92 -16.83 -22.59 29.88
N ARG A 93 -15.65 -22.81 30.47
CA ARG A 93 -14.47 -21.96 30.21
C ARG A 93 -14.06 -22.03 28.74
N ILE A 94 -14.02 -23.22 28.15
CA ILE A 94 -13.69 -23.44 26.74
C ILE A 94 -14.74 -22.77 25.84
N ALA A 95 -16.03 -22.88 26.17
CA ALA A 95 -17.10 -22.22 25.43
C ALA A 95 -16.94 -20.69 25.46
N ASN A 96 -16.65 -20.12 26.62
CA ASN A 96 -16.42 -18.68 26.79
C ASN A 96 -15.20 -18.19 26.02
N THR A 97 -14.08 -18.92 26.05
CA THR A 97 -12.89 -18.54 25.28
C THR A 97 -13.15 -18.62 23.79
N ARG A 98 -13.83 -19.67 23.31
CA ARG A 98 -14.21 -19.80 21.89
C ARG A 98 -15.14 -18.67 21.45
N GLY A 99 -16.09 -18.26 22.30
CA GLY A 99 -16.99 -17.14 22.03
C GLY A 99 -16.21 -15.82 21.86
N LYS A 100 -15.26 -15.55 22.76
CA LYS A 100 -14.38 -14.37 22.67
C LYS A 100 -13.50 -14.40 21.42
N ASP A 101 -12.86 -15.53 21.14
CA ASP A 101 -12.02 -15.69 19.94
C ASP A 101 -12.80 -15.44 18.64
N LEU A 102 -14.07 -15.86 18.59
CA LEU A 102 -14.96 -15.60 17.45
C LEU A 102 -15.29 -14.11 17.33
N GLN A 103 -15.58 -13.43 18.45
CA GLN A 103 -15.84 -11.98 18.45
C GLN A 103 -14.60 -11.19 18.01
N ASP A 104 -13.42 -11.54 18.54
CA ASP A 104 -12.15 -10.90 18.18
C ASP A 104 -11.84 -11.08 16.69
N ARG A 105 -12.08 -12.27 16.14
CA ARG A 105 -11.94 -12.52 14.69
C ARG A 105 -12.91 -11.70 13.86
N GLN A 106 -14.17 -11.59 14.29
CA GLN A 106 -15.16 -10.77 13.58
C GLN A 106 -14.76 -9.29 13.60
N TYR A 107 -14.30 -8.79 14.74
CA TYR A 107 -13.81 -7.42 14.87
C TYR A 107 -12.59 -7.17 13.98
N ALA A 108 -11.60 -8.07 13.99
CA ALA A 108 -10.42 -7.96 13.14
C ALA A 108 -10.79 -7.94 11.64
N LEU A 109 -11.72 -8.79 11.21
CA LEU A 109 -12.21 -8.80 9.83
C LEU A 109 -12.96 -7.51 9.47
N ALA A 110 -13.75 -6.95 10.39
CA ALA A 110 -14.44 -5.68 10.17
C ALA A 110 -13.43 -4.53 9.99
N LEU A 111 -12.40 -4.49 10.84
CA LEU A 111 -11.33 -3.50 10.77
C LEU A 111 -10.53 -3.60 9.46
N GLU A 112 -10.21 -4.83 9.02
CA GLU A 112 -9.54 -5.04 7.73
C GLU A 112 -10.39 -4.56 6.56
N ARG A 113 -11.70 -4.85 6.57
CA ARG A 113 -12.63 -4.39 5.53
C ARG A 113 -12.71 -2.87 5.47
N GLU A 114 -12.80 -2.21 6.63
CA GLU A 114 -12.82 -0.74 6.69
C GLU A 114 -11.51 -0.15 6.16
N ARG A 115 -10.36 -0.71 6.55
CA ARG A 115 -9.05 -0.27 6.05
C ARG A 115 -8.95 -0.44 4.54
N GLN A 116 -9.42 -1.57 4.00
CA GLN A 116 -9.44 -1.81 2.56
C GLN A 116 -10.38 -0.83 1.83
N ALA A 117 -11.57 -0.57 2.38
CA ALA A 117 -12.51 0.39 1.80
C ALA A 117 -11.90 1.80 1.72
N ARG A 118 -11.26 2.27 2.81
CA ARG A 118 -10.53 3.55 2.83
C ARG A 118 -9.41 3.58 1.80
N SER A 119 -8.63 2.49 1.71
CA SER A 119 -7.54 2.37 0.73
C SER A 119 -8.05 2.40 -0.71
N ARG A 120 -9.16 1.73 -1.01
CA ARG A 120 -9.77 1.70 -2.35
C ARG A 120 -10.26 3.09 -2.76
N ALA A 121 -11.02 3.74 -1.89
CA ALA A 121 -11.48 5.12 -2.12
C ALA A 121 -10.31 6.09 -2.35
N ALA A 122 -9.23 5.96 -1.58
CA ALA A 122 -8.02 6.76 -1.79
C ALA A 122 -7.34 6.44 -3.13
N SER A 123 -7.24 5.16 -3.49
CA SER A 123 -6.62 4.73 -4.76
C SER A 123 -7.41 5.16 -6.00
N GLU A 124 -8.74 5.19 -5.91
CA GLU A 124 -9.62 5.63 -7.00
C GLU A 124 -9.51 7.14 -7.22
N ALA A 125 -9.41 7.93 -6.15
CA ALA A 125 -9.31 9.39 -6.24
C ALA A 125 -7.90 9.89 -6.60
N ALA A 126 -6.85 9.15 -6.22
CA ALA A 126 -5.45 9.53 -6.44
C ALA A 126 -5.08 9.87 -7.90
N PRO A 127 -5.44 9.07 -8.93
CA PRO A 127 -5.06 9.40 -10.31
C PRO A 127 -5.73 10.70 -10.80
N ALA A 128 -7.00 10.91 -10.48
CA ALA A 128 -7.71 12.14 -10.83
C ALA A 128 -7.04 13.36 -10.18
N GLN A 129 -6.66 13.27 -8.90
CA GLN A 129 -5.92 14.33 -8.22
C GLN A 129 -4.53 14.57 -8.83
N ALA A 130 -3.81 13.51 -9.21
CA ALA A 130 -2.51 13.63 -9.88
C ALA A 130 -2.63 14.36 -11.23
N VAL A 131 -3.64 14.01 -12.03
CA VAL A 131 -3.95 14.70 -13.29
C VAL A 131 -4.29 16.16 -13.05
N GLN A 132 -5.10 16.48 -12.04
CA GLN A 132 -5.41 17.87 -11.68
C GLN A 132 -4.15 18.65 -11.27
N ARG A 133 -3.25 18.06 -10.48
CA ARG A 133 -1.97 18.70 -10.11
C ARG A 133 -1.12 18.99 -11.33
N LEU A 134 -1.04 18.04 -12.26
CA LEU A 134 -0.29 18.21 -13.50
C LEU A 134 -0.89 19.29 -14.40
N ARG A 135 -2.23 19.34 -14.53
CA ARG A 135 -2.93 20.41 -15.25
C ARG A 135 -2.68 21.77 -14.63
N LYS A 136 -2.84 21.91 -13.32
CA LYS A 136 -2.55 23.16 -12.58
C LYS A 136 -1.11 23.62 -12.77
N ARG A 137 -0.14 22.69 -12.72
CA ARG A 137 1.28 23.01 -12.97
C ARG A 137 1.50 23.51 -14.40
N ARG A 138 0.93 22.83 -15.40
CA ARG A 138 1.01 23.25 -16.81
C ARG A 138 0.38 24.62 -17.03
N GLU A 139 -0.77 24.86 -16.42
CA GLU A 139 -1.45 26.16 -16.51
C GLU A 139 -0.63 27.28 -15.86
N LYS A 140 -0.04 27.03 -14.69
CA LYS A 140 0.86 28.01 -14.05
C LYS A 140 2.07 28.34 -14.94
N LEU A 141 2.70 27.33 -15.53
CA LEU A 141 3.81 27.54 -16.47
C LEU A 141 3.36 28.31 -17.70
N ARG A 142 2.19 27.97 -18.26
CA ARG A 142 1.62 28.68 -19.39
C ARG A 142 1.38 30.15 -19.06
N ARG A 143 0.73 30.46 -17.93
CA ARG A 143 0.48 31.84 -17.50
C ARG A 143 1.78 32.62 -17.26
N ALA A 144 2.80 31.96 -16.68
CA ALA A 144 4.10 32.59 -16.48
C ALA A 144 4.77 32.94 -17.83
N ALA A 145 4.73 32.01 -18.79
CA ALA A 145 5.24 32.26 -20.14
C ALA A 145 4.44 33.35 -20.88
N GLU A 146 3.11 33.37 -20.75
CA GLU A 146 2.26 34.43 -21.31
C GLU A 146 2.61 35.81 -20.70
N ALA A 147 2.81 35.89 -19.39
CA ALA A 147 3.23 37.12 -18.72
C ALA A 147 4.65 37.58 -19.13
N GLU A 148 5.57 36.66 -19.35
CA GLU A 148 6.92 36.97 -19.85
C GLU A 148 6.86 37.51 -21.29
N LEU A 149 6.02 36.91 -22.15
CA LEU A 149 5.78 37.42 -23.50
C LEU A 149 5.17 38.83 -23.49
N GLU A 150 4.17 39.07 -22.65
CA GLU A 150 3.58 40.41 -22.49
C GLU A 150 4.61 41.42 -22.01
N ALA A 151 5.48 41.06 -21.06
CA ALA A 151 6.56 41.94 -20.61
C ALA A 151 7.52 42.31 -21.75
N LEU A 152 7.92 41.34 -22.59
CA LEU A 152 8.77 41.59 -23.76
C LEU A 152 8.11 42.53 -24.76
N VAL A 153 6.80 42.38 -24.97
CA VAL A 153 6.00 43.24 -25.86
C VAL A 153 5.90 44.66 -25.31
N VAL A 154 5.63 44.80 -24.01
CA VAL A 154 5.49 46.11 -23.34
C VAL A 154 6.81 46.88 -23.27
N GLN A 155 7.94 46.18 -23.22
CA GLN A 155 9.26 46.80 -23.23
C GLN A 155 9.65 47.42 -24.58
N GLN A 156 8.97 47.08 -25.68
CA GLN A 156 9.32 47.64 -26.99
C GLN A 156 8.77 49.06 -27.15
N GLU A 157 9.63 49.96 -27.64
CA GLU A 157 9.26 51.35 -27.93
C GLU A 157 8.44 51.47 -29.23
N SER A 158 8.60 50.49 -30.14
CA SER A 158 7.95 50.44 -31.45
C SER A 158 6.89 49.33 -31.52
N SER A 159 5.69 49.69 -32.01
CA SER A 159 4.60 48.74 -32.23
C SER A 159 4.93 47.68 -33.29
N LEU A 160 5.80 48.02 -34.25
CA LEU A 160 6.23 47.09 -35.29
C LEU A 160 7.19 46.02 -34.74
N GLU A 161 8.07 46.40 -33.82
CA GLU A 161 8.99 45.49 -33.14
C GLU A 161 8.25 44.55 -32.20
N ALA A 162 7.31 45.08 -31.41
CA ALA A 162 6.39 44.31 -30.58
C ALA A 162 5.65 43.24 -31.41
N MET A 163 5.11 43.62 -32.57
CA MET A 163 4.40 42.70 -33.45
C MET A 163 5.31 41.61 -34.03
N ASN A 164 6.56 41.95 -34.38
CA ASN A 164 7.54 40.98 -34.87
C ASN A 164 7.89 39.93 -33.81
N ILE A 165 8.07 40.34 -32.55
CA ILE A 165 8.31 39.42 -31.42
C ILE A 165 7.14 38.43 -31.28
N VAL A 166 5.90 38.93 -31.26
CA VAL A 166 4.70 38.09 -31.18
C VAL A 166 4.61 37.11 -32.35
N ARG A 167 4.99 37.55 -33.55
CA ARG A 167 4.99 36.70 -34.74
C ARG A 167 6.04 35.58 -34.64
N MET A 168 7.27 35.89 -34.24
CA MET A 168 8.34 34.89 -34.11
C MET A 168 8.03 33.83 -33.04
N LEU A 169 7.39 34.25 -31.95
CA LEU A 169 7.08 33.37 -30.82
C LEU A 169 5.72 32.66 -30.97
N SER A 170 4.93 33.02 -31.98
CA SER A 170 3.63 32.39 -32.22
C SER A 170 3.82 30.93 -32.66
N PRO A 171 3.15 29.97 -31.99
CA PRO A 171 3.22 28.55 -32.34
C PRO A 171 2.80 28.23 -33.78
N ARG A 172 2.09 29.15 -34.45
CA ARG A 172 1.70 29.02 -35.85
C ARG A 172 2.89 29.01 -36.81
N PHE A 173 3.99 29.65 -36.43
CA PHE A 173 5.21 29.76 -37.24
C PHE A 173 6.30 28.78 -36.81
N LEU A 174 5.99 27.92 -35.82
CA LEU A 174 6.90 26.91 -35.33
C LEU A 174 6.99 25.79 -36.38
N GLU A 175 8.17 25.62 -36.97
CA GLU A 175 8.42 24.57 -37.95
C GLU A 175 8.21 23.20 -37.29
N ARG A 176 7.20 22.48 -37.75
CA ARG A 176 6.89 21.14 -37.22
C ARG A 176 7.82 20.15 -37.88
N ALA A 177 8.95 19.86 -37.23
CA ALA A 177 9.73 18.68 -37.54
C ALA A 177 8.87 17.43 -37.27
N GLN A 178 8.30 16.86 -38.32
CA GLN A 178 7.63 15.57 -38.23
C GLN A 178 8.72 14.52 -38.11
N PHE A 179 8.80 13.87 -36.94
CA PHE A 179 9.64 12.70 -36.80
C PHE A 179 9.03 11.58 -37.62
N THR A 180 9.59 11.35 -38.81
CA THR A 180 9.30 10.17 -39.61
C THR A 180 10.12 9.03 -39.01
N PRO A 181 9.52 8.08 -38.28
CA PRO A 181 10.28 6.98 -37.72
C PRO A 181 10.87 6.18 -38.88
N SER A 182 12.17 5.85 -38.80
CA SER A 182 12.85 5.00 -39.80
C SER A 182 12.22 3.62 -39.91
N ILE A 183 11.50 3.20 -38.87
CA ILE A 183 10.78 1.94 -38.78
C ILE A 183 9.30 2.27 -38.61
N ALA A 184 8.47 1.84 -39.55
CA ALA A 184 7.02 2.00 -39.42
C ALA A 184 6.51 1.28 -38.17
N ARG A 185 5.63 1.95 -37.41
CA ARG A 185 4.97 1.34 -36.25
C ARG A 185 4.23 0.07 -36.70
N TYR A 186 4.39 -1.02 -35.95
CA TYR A 186 3.83 -2.34 -36.27
C TYR A 186 4.42 -3.01 -37.53
N SER A 187 5.61 -2.60 -37.97
CA SER A 187 6.37 -3.39 -38.94
C SER A 187 6.99 -4.62 -38.28
N ALA A 188 7.35 -5.63 -39.08
CA ALA A 188 8.08 -6.80 -38.60
C ALA A 188 9.39 -6.42 -37.90
N GLU A 189 10.04 -5.33 -38.31
CA GLU A 189 11.25 -4.81 -37.67
C GLU A 189 10.95 -4.18 -36.29
N ASP A 190 9.81 -3.49 -36.14
CA ASP A 190 9.33 -2.96 -34.85
C ASP A 190 9.04 -4.10 -33.86
N GLU A 191 8.42 -5.19 -34.32
CA GLU A 191 8.19 -6.38 -33.49
C GLU A 191 9.50 -7.08 -33.12
N ARG A 192 10.44 -7.22 -34.07
CA ARG A 192 11.76 -7.80 -33.82
C ARG A 192 12.52 -7.04 -32.74
N ILE A 193 12.53 -5.71 -32.82
CA ILE A 193 13.18 -4.85 -31.83
C ILE A 193 12.52 -4.99 -30.46
N LYS A 194 11.18 -5.00 -30.40
CA LYS A 194 10.46 -5.22 -29.13
C LYS A 194 10.80 -6.56 -28.50
N CYS A 195 10.91 -7.63 -29.30
CA CYS A 195 11.33 -8.95 -28.83
C CYS A 195 12.76 -8.93 -28.28
N LEU A 196 13.71 -8.29 -28.98
CA LEU A 196 15.11 -8.16 -28.53
C LEU A 196 15.26 -7.34 -27.25
N LEU A 197 14.46 -6.27 -27.09
CA LEU A 197 14.48 -5.45 -25.87
C LEU A 197 13.80 -6.15 -24.70
N SER A 198 12.78 -6.96 -24.98
CA SER A 198 12.06 -7.73 -23.95
C SER A 198 12.91 -8.89 -23.41
N SER A 199 13.74 -9.51 -24.26
CA SER A 199 14.62 -10.61 -23.86
C SER A 199 15.89 -10.17 -23.13
N ARG A 200 16.28 -8.89 -23.21
CA ARG A 200 17.52 -8.37 -22.59
C ARG A 200 17.35 -7.84 -21.17
N ASN A 201 16.15 -7.87 -20.60
CA ASN A 201 15.91 -7.45 -19.20
C ASN A 201 16.19 -8.54 -18.16
N GLU A 202 16.81 -9.65 -18.55
CA GLU A 202 17.33 -10.65 -17.61
C GLU A 202 18.82 -10.42 -17.36
N GLY A 203 19.13 -9.72 -16.26
CA GLY A 203 20.32 -9.99 -15.46
C GLY A 203 21.70 -9.58 -16.02
N SER A 204 22.00 -8.28 -16.07
CA SER A 204 23.41 -7.85 -16.02
C SER A 204 23.58 -6.60 -15.16
N TYR A 205 23.68 -6.83 -13.86
CA TYR A 205 24.54 -6.05 -12.99
C TYR A 205 25.32 -7.06 -12.15
N TYR A 206 26.65 -6.99 -12.27
CA TYR A 206 27.58 -7.48 -11.25
C TYR A 206 27.29 -6.79 -9.92
#